data_AF-A0A2A4NY77-F1
#
_entry.id   AF-A0A2A4NY77-F1
#
_cell.length_a   1.000
_cell.length_b   1.000
_cell.length_c   1.000
_cell.angle_alpha   90.00
_cell.angle_beta   90.00
_cell.angle_gamma   90.00
#
_symmetry.space_group_name_H-M   'P 1'
#
loop_
_entity.id
_entity.type
_entity.pdbx_description
1 polymer ?
#
loop_
_entity_poly.entity_id
_entity_poly.type
_entity_poly.pdbx_seq_one_letter_code
_entity_poly.pdbx_strand_id
1 'polypeptide(L)'
;MMAWLDLLRELLAASFSLLLFPWRIFRSIRNLSERRFEFQQLQHAAVPPQPAAVAVPSKPLRKVFISCGDMSGEIHALRLVEELRKQYPEVEISGFGGVRLSAAGVEIWQGLANLNVMGFADVARNLPLFFS
;
A
#
# COMPACT_ATOMS: atom_id res chain seq x y z
N MET A 1 16.15 23.60 25.68
CA MET A 1 16.58 22.63 26.71
C MET A 1 15.64 21.41 26.83
N MET A 2 14.37 21.48 26.41
CA MET A 2 13.45 20.31 26.38
C MET A 2 13.78 19.28 25.27
N ALA A 3 14.27 19.71 24.11
CA ALA A 3 14.58 18.83 22.97
C ALA A 3 15.60 17.70 23.24
N TRP A 4 16.53 17.90 24.19
CA TRP A 4 17.55 16.88 24.50
C TRP A 4 16.99 15.72 25.33
N LEU A 5 15.97 15.97 26.16
CA LEU A 5 15.33 14.94 26.97
C LEU A 5 14.40 14.06 26.11
N ASP A 6 13.69 14.65 25.16
CA ASP A 6 12.87 13.90 24.21
C ASP A 6 13.73 13.01 23.30
N LEU A 7 14.84 13.54 22.79
CA LEU A 7 15.81 12.77 21.99
C LEU A 7 16.38 11.58 22.79
N LEU A 8 16.71 11.80 24.07
CA LEU A 8 17.26 10.76 24.93
C LEU A 8 16.21 9.68 25.26
N ARG A 9 14.95 10.09 25.46
CA ARG A 9 13.83 9.17 25.65
C ARG A 9 13.55 8.33 24.40
N GLU A 10 13.57 8.94 23.23
CA GLU A 10 13.41 8.22 21.95
C GLU A 10 14.55 7.25 21.68
N LEU A 11 15.80 7.65 21.96
CA LEU A 11 16.96 6.76 21.84
C LEU A 11 16.87 5.56 22.79
N LEU A 12 16.44 5.77 24.03
CA LEU A 12 16.23 4.67 24.98
C LEU A 12 15.11 3.73 24.54
N ALA A 13 13.97 4.29 24.09
CA ALA A 13 12.85 3.49 23.58
C ALA A 13 13.25 2.67 22.33
N ALA A 14 13.95 3.30 21.38
CA ALA A 14 14.46 2.64 20.18
C ALA A 14 15.47 1.54 20.53
N SER A 15 16.39 1.79 21.46
CA SER A 15 17.39 0.82 21.92
C SER A 15 16.73 -0.40 22.58
N PHE A 16 15.70 -0.18 23.40
CA PHE A 16 14.94 -1.27 24.02
C PHE A 16 14.17 -2.10 23.00
N SER A 17 13.52 -1.44 22.03
CA SER A 17 12.88 -2.12 20.89
C SER A 17 13.88 -2.92 20.05
N LEU A 18 15.08 -2.40 19.82
CA LEU A 18 16.16 -3.08 19.10
C LEU A 18 16.66 -4.31 19.88
N LEU A 19 16.77 -4.20 21.20
CA LEU A 19 17.18 -5.31 22.08
C LEU A 19 16.17 -6.46 22.07
N LEU A 20 14.87 -6.14 21.96
CA LEU A 20 13.79 -7.12 21.87
C LEU A 20 13.53 -7.62 20.44
N PHE A 21 14.12 -6.98 19.43
CA PHE A 21 13.96 -7.30 18.01
C PHE A 21 14.33 -8.76 17.67
N PRO A 22 15.44 -9.34 18.18
CA PRO A 22 15.78 -10.74 17.93
C PRO A 22 14.72 -11.72 18.45
N TRP A 23 14.12 -11.44 19.62
CA TRP A 23 13.06 -12.27 20.19
C TRP A 23 11.76 -12.20 19.37
N ARG A 24 11.42 -11.00 18.87
CA ARG A 24 10.27 -10.80 17.96
C ARG A 24 10.47 -11.49 16.62
N ILE A 25 11.67 -11.39 16.03
CA ILE A 25 12.03 -12.10 14.80
C ILE A 25 11.97 -13.61 15.03
N PHE A 26 12.56 -14.12 16.11
CA PHE A 26 12.56 -15.55 16.42
C PHE A 26 11.14 -16.11 16.51
N ARG A 27 10.24 -15.40 17.20
CA ARG A 27 8.81 -15.75 17.25
C ARG A 27 8.14 -15.67 15.88
N SER A 28 8.44 -14.65 15.08
CA SER A 28 7.87 -14.51 13.71
C SER A 28 8.37 -15.62 12.78
N ILE A 29 9.63 -16.03 12.90
CA ILE A 29 10.23 -17.08 12.08
C ILE A 29 9.62 -18.44 12.42
N ARG A 30 9.39 -18.73 13.70
CA ARG A 30 8.73 -19.98 14.13
C ARG A 30 7.35 -20.17 13.49
N ASN A 31 6.62 -19.08 13.26
CA ASN A 31 5.28 -19.12 12.68
C ASN A 31 5.26 -18.96 11.14
N LEU A 32 6.44 -18.89 10.49
CA LEU A 32 6.51 -18.79 9.01
C LEU A 32 5.95 -20.04 8.32
N SER A 33 6.11 -21.22 8.93
CA SER A 33 5.57 -22.48 8.37
C SER A 33 4.04 -22.45 8.29
N GLU A 34 3.39 -22.01 9.37
CA GLU A 34 1.93 -21.91 9.47
C GLU A 34 1.40 -20.86 8.48
N ARG A 35 2.03 -19.68 8.43
CA ARG A 35 1.65 -18.62 7.47
C ARG A 35 1.77 -19.06 6.02
N ARG A 36 2.81 -19.82 5.68
CA ARG A 36 2.98 -20.37 4.33
C ARG A 36 1.88 -21.37 3.99
N PHE A 37 1.51 -22.22 4.95
CA PHE A 37 0.42 -23.16 4.77
C PHE A 37 -0.93 -22.46 4.61
N GLU A 38 -1.22 -21.44 5.44
CA GLU A 38 -2.40 -20.58 5.28
C GLU A 38 -2.44 -19.89 3.92
N PHE A 39 -1.33 -19.31 3.46
CA PHE A 39 -1.27 -18.64 2.17
C PHE A 39 -1.49 -19.61 1.01
N GLN A 40 -0.91 -20.81 1.09
CA GLN A 40 -1.14 -21.86 0.13
C GLN A 40 -2.61 -22.31 0.15
N GLN A 41 -3.25 -22.38 1.32
CA GLN A 41 -4.69 -22.61 1.39
C GLN A 41 -5.50 -21.49 0.74
N LEU A 42 -5.15 -20.21 0.94
CA LEU A 42 -5.86 -19.09 0.29
C LEU A 42 -5.75 -19.12 -1.23
N GLN A 43 -4.61 -19.57 -1.77
CA GLN A 43 -4.44 -19.73 -3.22
C GLN A 43 -5.32 -20.85 -3.81
N HIS A 44 -5.63 -21.87 -3.02
CA HIS A 44 -6.47 -23.00 -3.43
C HIS A 44 -7.91 -22.91 -2.90
N ALA A 45 -8.18 -21.96 -2.01
CA ALA A 45 -9.50 -21.71 -1.47
C ALA A 45 -10.40 -21.29 -2.62
N ALA A 46 -11.58 -21.91 -2.69
CA ALA A 46 -12.61 -21.42 -3.60
C ALA A 46 -12.85 -19.95 -3.26
N VAL A 47 -12.76 -19.09 -4.28
CA VAL A 47 -13.18 -17.69 -4.15
C VAL A 47 -14.59 -17.75 -3.58
N PRO A 48 -14.85 -17.16 -2.38
CA PRO A 48 -16.18 -17.21 -1.79
C PRO A 48 -17.17 -16.76 -2.86
N PRO A 49 -18.33 -17.43 -2.98
CA PRO A 49 -19.31 -17.08 -3.98
C PRO A 49 -19.52 -15.57 -3.89
N GLN A 50 -19.27 -14.86 -5.00
CA GLN A 50 -19.38 -13.41 -5.01
C GLN A 50 -20.74 -13.07 -4.40
N PRO A 51 -20.81 -12.12 -3.44
CA PRO A 51 -22.06 -11.75 -2.80
C PRO A 51 -23.14 -11.63 -3.87
N ALA A 52 -24.23 -12.38 -3.70
CA ALA A 52 -25.28 -12.55 -4.71
C ALA A 52 -25.57 -11.19 -5.35
N ALA A 53 -25.20 -11.06 -6.64
CA ALA A 53 -25.27 -9.86 -7.45
C ALA A 53 -25.31 -8.56 -6.63
N VAL A 54 -24.14 -8.05 -6.23
CA VAL A 54 -24.03 -6.67 -5.72
C VAL A 54 -24.85 -5.78 -6.65
N ALA A 55 -25.93 -5.19 -6.13
CA ALA A 55 -26.86 -4.43 -6.93
C ALA A 55 -26.06 -3.36 -7.67
N VAL A 56 -26.11 -3.40 -9.00
CA VAL A 56 -25.38 -2.44 -9.83
C VAL A 56 -25.89 -1.06 -9.44
N PRO A 57 -25.02 -0.15 -8.95
CA PRO A 57 -25.47 1.17 -8.56
C PRO A 57 -26.11 1.84 -9.77
N SER A 58 -27.35 2.29 -9.62
CA SER A 58 -28.13 2.93 -10.71
C SER A 58 -27.62 4.33 -11.05
N LYS A 59 -26.75 4.91 -10.21
CA LYS A 59 -26.19 6.24 -10.41
C LYS A 59 -25.03 6.17 -11.41
N PRO A 60 -24.96 7.08 -12.40
CA PRO A 60 -23.83 7.14 -13.31
C PRO A 60 -22.53 7.39 -12.54
N LEU A 61 -21.48 6.66 -12.91
CA LEU A 61 -20.15 6.75 -12.33
C LEU A 61 -19.53 8.10 -12.70
N ARG A 62 -19.45 9.01 -11.71
CA ARG A 62 -18.89 10.36 -11.94
C ARG A 62 -17.48 10.53 -11.41
N LYS A 63 -17.13 9.83 -10.32
CA LYS A 63 -15.86 9.99 -9.63
C LYS A 63 -15.30 8.64 -9.23
N VAL A 64 -14.02 8.43 -9.51
CA VAL A 64 -13.27 7.23 -9.12
C VAL A 64 -12.00 7.66 -8.42
N PHE A 65 -11.74 7.04 -7.28
CA PHE A 65 -10.49 7.20 -6.55
C PHE A 65 -9.63 5.95 -6.72
N ILE A 66 -8.37 6.11 -7.11
CA ILE A 66 -7.40 5.02 -7.29
C ILE A 66 -6.25 5.20 -6.31
N SER A 67 -5.83 4.12 -5.65
CA SER A 67 -4.68 4.13 -4.75
C SER A 67 -3.68 3.03 -5.12
N CYS A 68 -2.53 3.43 -5.65
CA CYS A 68 -1.42 2.56 -5.98
C CYS A 68 -0.22 2.88 -5.09
N GLY A 69 0.24 1.88 -4.32
CA GLY A 69 1.41 2.01 -3.44
C GLY A 69 2.73 1.62 -4.09
N ASP A 70 2.68 0.99 -5.26
CA ASP A 70 3.85 0.46 -5.95
C ASP A 70 3.63 0.40 -7.48
N MET A 71 4.72 0.18 -8.23
CA MET A 71 4.68 0.16 -9.69
C MET A 71 3.83 -0.98 -10.27
N SER A 72 3.75 -2.14 -9.59
CA SER A 72 2.96 -3.27 -10.11
C SER A 72 1.46 -2.98 -10.05
N GLY A 73 0.99 -2.34 -8.97
CA GLY A 73 -0.38 -1.84 -8.85
C GLY A 73 -0.69 -0.75 -9.89
N GLU A 74 0.24 0.16 -10.14
CA GLU A 74 0.07 1.26 -11.10
C GLU A 74 -0.19 0.76 -12.54
N ILE A 75 0.52 -0.29 -12.97
CA ILE A 75 0.34 -0.87 -14.32
C ILE A 75 -1.09 -1.41 -14.51
N HIS A 76 -1.66 -2.04 -13.48
CA HIS A 76 -3.03 -2.54 -13.54
C HIS A 76 -4.05 -1.40 -13.52
N ALA A 77 -3.79 -0.37 -12.71
CA ALA A 77 -4.64 0.81 -12.63
C ALA A 77 -4.70 1.58 -13.96
N LEU A 78 -3.59 1.68 -14.70
CA LEU A 78 -3.60 2.33 -16.02
C LEU A 78 -4.60 1.70 -16.98
N ARG A 79 -4.60 0.35 -17.08
CA ARG A 79 -5.54 -0.38 -17.93
C ARG A 79 -6.98 -0.15 -17.48
N LEU A 80 -7.20 -0.10 -16.16
CA LEU A 80 -8.52 0.21 -15.61
C LEU A 80 -8.97 1.63 -16.00
N VAL A 81 -8.09 2.62 -15.90
CA VAL A 81 -8.39 4.02 -16.29
C VAL A 81 -8.74 4.13 -17.77
N GLU A 82 -7.99 3.46 -18.63
CA GLU A 82 -8.26 3.43 -20.08
C GLU A 82 -9.65 2.85 -20.39
N GLU A 83 -10.01 1.72 -19.78
CA GLU A 83 -11.33 1.10 -19.98
C GLU A 83 -12.47 1.92 -19.35
N LEU A 84 -12.26 2.50 -18.17
CA LEU A 84 -13.25 3.34 -17.52
C LEU A 84 -13.60 4.56 -18.36
N ARG A 85 -12.61 5.21 -18.98
CA ARG A 85 -12.86 6.38 -19.83
C ARG A 85 -13.56 6.04 -21.15
N LYS A 86 -13.34 4.83 -21.69
CA LYS A 86 -14.09 4.36 -22.87
C LYS A 86 -15.59 4.22 -22.55
N GLN A 87 -15.92 3.72 -21.36
CA GLN A 87 -17.30 3.49 -20.95
C GLN A 87 -17.97 4.72 -20.32
N TYR A 88 -17.19 5.56 -19.64
CA TYR A 88 -17.63 6.75 -18.92
C TYR A 88 -16.72 7.94 -19.26
N PRO A 89 -16.90 8.60 -20.42
CA PRO A 89 -16.02 9.67 -20.88
C PRO A 89 -15.90 10.87 -19.92
N GLU A 90 -16.92 11.12 -19.12
CA GLU A 90 -16.99 12.23 -18.16
C GLU A 90 -16.52 11.85 -16.74
N VAL A 91 -15.95 10.65 -16.55
CA VAL A 91 -15.51 10.21 -15.23
C VAL A 91 -14.28 11.00 -14.77
N GLU A 92 -14.40 11.64 -13.60
CA GLU A 92 -13.26 12.22 -12.90
C GLU A 92 -12.50 11.11 -12.17
N ILE A 93 -11.20 11.03 -12.38
CA ILE A 93 -10.35 10.03 -11.73
C ILE A 93 -9.23 10.75 -10.99
N SER A 94 -9.11 10.46 -9.70
CA SER A 94 -8.07 11.02 -8.82
C SER A 94 -7.44 9.95 -7.93
N GLY A 95 -6.31 10.27 -7.30
CA GLY A 95 -5.80 9.56 -6.14
C GLY A 95 -4.29 9.44 -6.05
N PHE A 96 -3.79 8.29 -5.62
CA PHE A 96 -2.38 8.03 -5.35
C PHE A 96 -1.79 7.11 -6.42
N GLY A 97 -0.66 7.52 -7.00
CA GLY A 97 -0.09 6.84 -8.14
C GLY A 97 1.25 7.42 -8.54
N GLY A 98 1.81 6.91 -9.63
CA GLY A 98 3.11 7.35 -10.15
C GLY A 98 2.95 8.29 -11.34
N VAL A 99 4.07 8.50 -12.03
CA VAL A 99 4.13 9.38 -13.22
C VAL A 99 3.24 8.84 -14.35
N ARG A 100 3.03 7.52 -14.45
CA ARG A 100 2.26 6.95 -15.56
C ARG A 100 0.78 7.27 -15.41
N LEU A 101 0.21 7.14 -14.21
CA LEU A 101 -1.20 7.52 -13.97
C LEU A 101 -1.41 9.02 -14.17
N SER A 102 -0.47 9.85 -13.74
CA SER A 102 -0.51 11.30 -14.02
C SER A 102 -0.49 11.59 -15.52
N ALA A 103 0.39 10.93 -16.28
CA ALA A 103 0.45 11.06 -17.74
C ALA A 103 -0.82 10.53 -18.44
N ALA A 104 -1.50 9.55 -17.85
CA ALA A 104 -2.82 9.11 -18.27
C ALA A 104 -3.93 10.09 -17.86
N GLY A 105 -3.62 11.27 -17.34
CA GLY A 105 -4.57 12.33 -16.99
C GLY A 105 -5.37 12.06 -15.71
N VAL A 106 -4.87 11.19 -14.83
CA VAL A 106 -5.43 11.04 -13.47
C VAL A 106 -4.89 12.16 -12.61
N GLU A 107 -5.74 12.78 -11.79
CA GLU A 107 -5.33 13.77 -10.81
C GLU A 107 -4.59 13.08 -9.65
N ILE A 108 -3.26 13.21 -9.60
CA ILE A 108 -2.44 12.59 -8.56
C ILE A 108 -2.23 13.55 -7.40
N TRP A 109 -2.70 13.18 -6.21
CA TRP A 109 -2.54 13.96 -4.99
C TRP A 109 -1.15 13.79 -4.36
N GLN A 110 -0.60 12.58 -4.47
CA GLN A 110 0.77 12.30 -4.02
C GLN A 110 1.39 11.14 -4.80
N GLY A 111 2.66 11.30 -5.16
CA GLY A 111 3.44 10.36 -5.97
C GLY A 111 3.87 9.09 -5.24
N LEU A 112 2.96 8.41 -4.52
CA LEU A 112 3.29 7.28 -3.63
C LEU A 112 3.93 6.10 -4.36
N ALA A 113 3.45 5.75 -5.55
CA ALA A 113 4.00 4.63 -6.32
C ALA A 113 5.44 4.90 -6.83
N ASN A 114 5.87 6.16 -6.90
CA ASN A 114 7.24 6.51 -7.28
C ASN A 114 8.25 6.27 -6.14
N LEU A 115 7.77 6.16 -4.89
CA LEU A 115 8.65 5.96 -3.74
C LEU A 115 9.23 4.54 -3.68
N ASN A 116 8.67 3.57 -4.44
CA ASN A 116 9.12 2.16 -4.57
C ASN A 116 9.97 1.68 -3.39
N VAL A 117 9.41 1.76 -2.18
CA VAL A 117 10.12 1.34 -0.98
C VAL A 117 9.91 -0.15 -0.85
N MET A 118 10.92 -0.95 -1.22
CA MET A 118 10.85 -2.41 -1.12
C MET A 118 11.97 -2.98 -0.27
N GLY A 119 11.62 -3.85 0.66
CA GLY A 119 12.57 -4.51 1.55
C GLY A 119 13.12 -3.61 2.66
N PHE A 120 13.86 -4.23 3.59
CA PHE A 120 14.28 -3.57 4.84
C PHE A 120 15.24 -2.40 4.60
N ALA A 121 16.13 -2.50 3.61
CA ALA A 121 17.13 -1.47 3.32
C ALA A 121 16.50 -0.18 2.78
N ASP A 122 15.53 -0.28 1.86
CA ASP A 122 14.86 0.90 1.32
C ASP A 122 13.94 1.53 2.38
N VAL A 123 13.28 0.73 3.20
CA VAL A 123 12.51 1.24 4.35
C VAL A 123 13.43 2.00 5.31
N ALA A 124 14.59 1.44 5.65
CA ALA A 124 15.53 2.08 6.57
C ALA A 124 16.08 3.41 6.02
N ARG A 125 16.38 3.50 4.72
CA ARG A 125 16.82 4.75 4.07
C ARG A 125 15.72 5.81 4.02
N ASN A 126 14.46 5.39 3.91
CA ASN A 126 13.31 6.29 3.82
C ASN A 126 12.66 6.59 5.19
N LEU A 127 13.15 6.03 6.30
CA LEU A 127 12.69 6.35 7.66
C LEU A 127 12.60 7.86 7.92
N PRO A 128 13.59 8.70 7.55
CA PRO A 128 13.49 10.15 7.77
C PRO A 128 12.27 10.80 7.10
N LEU A 129 11.80 10.29 5.95
CA LEU A 129 10.60 10.82 5.27
C LEU A 129 9.31 10.59 6.06
N PHE A 130 9.27 9.59 6.93
CA PHE A 130 8.09 9.28 7.76
C PHE A 130 8.09 10.00 9.12
N PHE A 131 9.25 10.51 9.55
CA PHE A 131 9.43 11.17 10.86
C PHE A 131 9.72 12.67 10.75
N SER A 132 9.84 13.23 9.54
CA SER A 132 10.06 14.66 9.27
C SER A 132 8.76 15.45 9.17
#